data_AF-A0A443IMS4-F1
#
_entry.id   AF-A0A443IMS4-F1
#
_cell.length_a   1.000
_cell.length_b   1.000
_cell.length_c   1.000
_cell.angle_alpha   90.00
_cell.angle_beta   90.00
_cell.angle_gamma   90.00
#
_symmetry.space_group_name_H-M   'P 1'
#
loop_
_entity.id
_entity.type
_entity.pdbx_description
1 polymer ?
#
loop_
_entity_poly.entity_id
_entity_poly.type
_entity_poly.pdbx_seq_one_letter_code
_entity_poly.pdbx_strand_id
1 'polypeptide(L)'
;MRGAERARLVALNYFIAPAREAGKPAVTIRVGDLHDMSGLVRNWANVCQALEGPKFRTLAAVSEPRRTGPVRGASTEYTFSLIPTASMPEVPAGELSMSNTKPTNLILFGPPGTGKTYATAAEAVRLLCGEPVPEDHGELMKVYRQLSDERRIEFVTFHQSMSYEDFVEGLRPETVRNENEPATSAGFQLEPRPGIFRQIASSAESNRGRSARADALHLDGRQVYKMSIGNSALPQDAPLFAQALAEGCTIFGFADLDWSDPRFAEPAEIASAMQRLDDWAGVKPGSPSVRMTDIFRNRLKPGDILIVTRGNLLVRAVGEVTGEYEFHPRPEGDYGHRRAVRWLWSDAEGVPATEFYRKKFSQLTLYPLVPEDLNVPVLERYMNSRTPEEPAAPDPFVLIIDEINRANVSKVFGELITLLEEDKRLGRDNELRITLPYSGDRFGVPQNLHIIGTMNTADRSIALLDTALRRRFTFRELMPDPNVLSSNVDGIDLQKLLTTLNDRIEYLFDRDHQIGHAYFIRCETKEDVDDVMRHKIIPLLAEYFYEDWSKVAAVLGDLTPQEGDIDGAFLVRRRLTAPAGLAGDEMAPRYRWKMKEGAFSYQNLQP
;
A
#
# COMPACT_ATOMS: atom_id res chain seq x y z
N MET A 1 29.68 3.27 15.54
CA MET A 1 30.40 3.40 14.24
C MET A 1 31.89 3.61 14.49
N ARG A 2 32.78 2.91 13.76
CA ARG A 2 34.23 3.15 13.83
C ARG A 2 34.56 4.53 13.24
N GLY A 3 35.51 5.26 13.82
CA GLY A 3 35.78 6.66 13.46
C GLY A 3 36.09 6.90 11.96
N ALA A 4 36.79 5.97 11.31
CA ALA A 4 37.09 6.05 9.87
C ALA A 4 35.86 5.85 8.97
N GLU A 5 34.84 5.10 9.41
CA GLU A 5 33.63 4.87 8.62
C GLU A 5 32.71 6.09 8.63
N ARG A 6 32.60 6.76 9.79
CA ARG A 6 31.90 8.04 9.92
C ARG A 6 32.56 9.13 9.05
N ALA A 7 33.88 9.22 9.06
CA ALA A 7 34.61 10.17 8.21
C ALA A 7 34.36 9.95 6.71
N ARG A 8 34.27 8.69 6.24
CA ARG A 8 33.91 8.39 4.84
C ARG A 8 32.50 8.86 4.49
N LEU A 9 31.53 8.57 5.34
CA LEU A 9 30.13 8.97 5.10
C LEU A 9 29.97 10.50 5.06
N VAL A 10 30.62 11.22 5.98
CA VAL A 10 30.59 12.69 5.98
C VAL A 10 31.29 13.25 4.74
N ALA A 11 32.43 12.68 4.33
CA ALA A 11 33.12 13.10 3.12
C ALA A 11 32.27 12.87 1.84
N LEU A 12 31.57 11.73 1.75
CA LEU A 12 30.67 11.43 0.63
C LEU A 12 29.52 12.44 0.54
N ASN A 13 28.81 12.64 1.65
CA ASN A 13 27.55 13.39 1.65
C ASN A 13 27.74 14.91 1.64
N TYR A 14 28.82 15.42 2.22
CA TYR A 14 29.01 16.86 2.39
C TYR A 14 30.06 17.47 1.47
N PHE A 15 30.90 16.65 0.81
CA PHE A 15 31.91 17.15 -0.12
C PHE A 15 31.74 16.55 -1.51
N ILE A 16 31.68 15.21 -1.64
CA ILE A 16 31.65 14.54 -2.96
C ILE A 16 30.30 14.75 -3.67
N ALA A 17 29.18 14.42 -3.03
CA ALA A 17 27.85 14.52 -3.64
C ALA A 17 27.47 15.96 -4.01
N PRO A 18 27.64 16.97 -3.12
CA PRO A 18 27.34 18.37 -3.47
C PRO A 18 28.25 18.91 -4.57
N ALA A 19 29.52 18.50 -4.62
CA ALA A 19 30.42 18.90 -5.69
C ALA A 19 30.02 18.31 -7.05
N ARG A 20 29.46 17.08 -7.08
CA ARG A 20 28.90 16.46 -8.28
C ARG A 20 27.61 17.14 -8.74
N GLU A 21 26.68 17.42 -7.82
CA GLU A 21 25.45 18.15 -8.12
C GLU A 21 25.75 19.56 -8.68
N ALA A 22 26.80 20.21 -8.16
CA ALA A 22 27.28 21.49 -8.66
C ALA A 22 28.15 21.38 -9.95
N GLY A 23 28.30 20.19 -10.53
CA GLY A 23 29.05 19.95 -11.76
C GLY A 23 30.55 20.26 -11.67
N LYS A 24 31.16 20.22 -10.48
CA LYS A 24 32.58 20.56 -10.30
C LYS A 24 33.49 19.42 -10.79
N PRO A 25 34.60 19.73 -11.50
CA PRO A 25 35.53 18.71 -12.01
C PRO A 25 36.39 18.06 -10.92
N ALA A 26 36.49 18.67 -9.75
CA ALA A 26 37.24 18.17 -8.61
C ALA A 26 36.68 18.74 -7.30
N VAL A 27 36.99 18.08 -6.18
CA VAL A 27 36.71 18.58 -4.84
C VAL A 27 37.90 18.38 -3.92
N THR A 28 38.22 19.39 -3.13
CA THR A 28 39.28 19.36 -2.12
C THR A 28 38.66 19.26 -0.74
N ILE A 29 39.10 18.29 0.04
CA ILE A 29 38.64 18.03 1.40
C ILE A 29 39.80 18.27 2.35
N ARG A 30 39.66 19.25 3.24
CA ARG A 30 40.63 19.49 4.32
C ARG A 30 40.31 18.57 5.51
N VAL A 31 41.36 17.91 6.04
CA VAL A 31 41.23 16.94 7.13
C VAL A 31 40.70 17.57 8.42
N GLY A 32 41.09 18.81 8.71
CA GLY A 32 40.55 19.66 9.78
C GLY A 32 39.03 19.69 9.77
N ASP A 33 38.50 20.28 8.70
CA ASP A 33 37.08 20.52 8.51
C ASP A 33 36.28 19.22 8.52
N LEU A 34 36.77 18.17 7.86
CA LEU A 34 36.09 16.88 7.82
C LEU A 34 36.02 16.21 9.20
N HIS A 35 37.06 16.30 10.02
CA HIS A 35 37.05 15.68 11.36
C HIS A 35 36.15 16.45 12.33
N ASP A 36 36.14 17.79 12.26
CA ASP A 36 35.23 18.63 13.04
C ASP A 36 33.77 18.30 12.68
N MET A 37 33.45 18.24 11.38
CA MET A 37 32.12 17.83 10.89
C MET A 37 31.78 16.38 11.25
N SER A 38 32.77 15.50 11.38
CA SER A 38 32.58 14.10 11.76
C SER A 38 32.41 13.91 13.27
N GLY A 39 32.57 14.96 14.09
CA GLY A 39 32.45 14.88 15.55
C GLY A 39 33.43 13.89 16.19
N LEU A 40 34.61 13.72 15.60
CA LEU A 40 35.65 12.83 16.13
C LEU A 40 36.50 13.60 17.15
N VAL A 41 37.04 12.94 18.18
CA VAL A 41 37.91 13.61 19.18
C VAL A 41 39.37 13.23 18.91
N ARG A 42 40.21 14.24 18.57
CA ARG A 42 41.68 14.16 18.40
C ARG A 42 42.19 12.94 17.60
N ASN A 43 41.60 12.65 16.43
CA ASN A 43 41.97 11.47 15.64
C ASN A 43 42.04 11.75 14.13
N TRP A 44 42.92 12.67 13.75
CA TRP A 44 43.18 13.06 12.35
C TRP A 44 43.73 11.91 11.50
N ALA A 45 44.44 10.96 12.11
CA ALA A 45 44.99 9.79 11.45
C ALA A 45 43.88 8.90 10.85
N ASN A 46 42.76 8.73 11.54
CA ASN A 46 41.62 7.97 11.03
C ASN A 46 40.92 8.65 9.86
N VAL A 47 40.94 9.98 9.80
CA VAL A 47 40.36 10.75 8.69
C VAL A 47 41.28 10.69 7.47
N CYS A 48 42.59 10.80 7.66
CA CYS A 48 43.56 10.56 6.58
C CYS A 48 43.43 9.13 6.02
N GLN A 49 43.38 8.12 6.89
CA GLN A 49 43.20 6.73 6.49
C GLN A 49 41.82 6.48 5.82
N ALA A 50 40.79 7.21 6.24
CA ALA A 50 39.48 7.15 5.61
C ALA A 50 39.55 7.63 4.17
N LEU A 51 40.17 8.79 3.91
CA LEU A 51 40.25 9.44 2.60
C LEU A 51 41.26 8.77 1.65
N GLU A 52 42.39 8.28 2.14
CA GLU A 52 43.39 7.57 1.32
C GLU A 52 42.99 6.11 1.02
N GLY A 53 42.08 5.55 1.83
CA GLY A 53 41.74 4.13 1.77
C GLY A 53 41.03 3.71 0.47
N PRO A 54 41.31 2.49 -0.06
CA PRO A 54 40.64 1.97 -1.25
C PRO A 54 39.12 1.93 -1.09
N LYS A 55 38.63 1.64 0.12
CA LYS A 55 37.19 1.65 0.44
C LYS A 55 36.53 3.00 0.13
N PHE A 56 37.19 4.14 0.39
CA PHE A 56 36.60 5.45 0.09
C PHE A 56 36.59 5.74 -1.41
N ARG A 57 37.65 5.36 -2.14
CA ARG A 57 37.70 5.49 -3.60
C ARG A 57 36.58 4.71 -4.30
N THR A 58 36.34 3.48 -3.87
CA THR A 58 35.23 2.67 -4.37
C THR A 58 33.88 3.31 -4.05
N LEU A 59 33.65 3.70 -2.80
CA LEU A 59 32.38 4.31 -2.37
C LEU A 59 32.11 5.65 -3.05
N ALA A 60 33.16 6.46 -3.25
CA ALA A 60 33.03 7.78 -3.88
C ALA A 60 33.12 7.70 -5.41
N ALA A 61 33.48 6.55 -6.00
CA ALA A 61 33.81 6.42 -7.42
C ALA A 61 34.79 7.51 -7.90
N VAL A 62 35.93 7.64 -7.22
CA VAL A 62 36.98 8.63 -7.52
C VAL A 62 38.35 7.96 -7.62
N SER A 63 39.25 8.56 -8.41
CA SER A 63 40.65 8.14 -8.51
C SER A 63 41.43 8.41 -7.22
N GLU A 64 42.72 8.02 -7.18
CA GLU A 64 43.57 8.37 -6.04
C GLU A 64 43.62 9.90 -5.83
N PRO A 65 43.40 10.37 -4.59
CA PRO A 65 43.45 11.79 -4.31
C PRO A 65 44.88 12.31 -4.39
N ARG A 66 45.01 13.55 -4.85
CA ARG A 66 46.24 14.30 -4.66
C ARG A 66 46.26 14.87 -3.24
N ARG A 67 47.25 14.48 -2.44
CA ARG A 67 47.48 15.03 -1.09
C ARG A 67 48.42 16.22 -1.12
N THR A 68 48.07 17.28 -0.39
CA THR A 68 48.94 18.43 -0.10
C THR A 68 49.02 18.65 1.42
N GLY A 69 50.18 19.11 1.91
CA GLY A 69 50.43 19.32 3.35
C GLY A 69 51.05 18.11 4.09
N PRO A 70 51.09 18.15 5.44
CA PRO A 70 51.74 17.11 6.26
C PRO A 70 51.02 15.76 6.15
N VAL A 71 51.71 14.65 6.44
CA VAL A 71 51.18 13.29 6.19
C VAL A 71 49.96 12.96 7.06
N ARG A 72 49.85 13.53 8.26
CA ARG A 72 48.74 13.31 9.21
C ARG A 72 48.47 14.54 10.06
N GLY A 73 48.05 15.65 9.44
CA GLY A 73 47.75 16.91 10.13
C GLY A 73 46.35 17.45 9.80
N ALA A 74 45.84 18.37 10.63
CA ALA A 74 44.56 19.05 10.37
C ALA A 74 44.62 19.99 9.15
N SER A 75 45.81 20.40 8.73
CA SER A 75 46.05 21.16 7.50
C SER A 75 46.30 20.30 6.27
N THR A 76 46.21 18.97 6.37
CA THR A 76 46.31 18.08 5.21
C THR A 76 45.06 18.22 4.35
N GLU A 77 45.23 18.29 3.04
CA GLU A 77 44.16 18.38 2.07
C GLU A 77 44.24 17.23 1.06
N TYR A 78 43.09 16.67 0.70
CA TYR A 78 42.93 15.65 -0.33
C TYR A 78 42.05 16.18 -1.45
N THR A 79 42.60 16.26 -2.66
CA THR A 79 41.87 16.68 -3.86
C THR A 79 41.52 15.47 -4.71
N PHE A 80 40.22 15.25 -4.93
CA PHE A 80 39.67 14.16 -5.72
C PHE A 80 39.19 14.68 -7.08
N SER A 81 39.57 14.01 -8.16
CA SER A 81 38.99 14.26 -9.49
C SER A 81 37.62 13.60 -9.58
N LEU A 82 36.63 14.35 -10.09
CA LEU A 82 35.25 13.91 -10.25
C LEU A 82 34.90 13.63 -11.73
N ILE A 83 35.88 13.73 -12.62
CA ILE A 83 35.72 13.45 -14.06
C ILE A 83 35.58 11.92 -14.24
N PRO A 84 34.60 11.44 -15.03
CA PRO A 84 34.43 10.01 -15.28
C PRO A 84 35.67 9.46 -15.97
N THR A 85 36.43 8.64 -15.24
CA THR A 85 37.54 7.91 -15.82
C THR A 85 36.95 6.71 -16.56
N ALA A 86 36.98 6.76 -17.89
CA ALA A 86 36.64 5.62 -18.73
C ALA A 86 37.51 4.40 -18.38
N SER A 87 36.91 3.22 -18.52
CA SER A 87 37.49 1.87 -18.49
C SER A 87 37.81 1.25 -17.11
N MET A 88 36.90 0.40 -16.65
CA MET A 88 37.19 -0.88 -15.99
C MET A 88 36.14 -1.90 -16.47
N PRO A 89 36.51 -3.19 -16.60
CA PRO A 89 35.93 -4.12 -17.56
C PRO A 89 34.54 -4.61 -17.15
N GLU A 90 33.66 -4.74 -18.13
CA GLU A 90 32.36 -5.40 -17.99
C GLU A 90 32.56 -6.85 -17.54
N VAL A 91 32.09 -7.15 -16.33
CA VAL A 91 31.63 -8.50 -16.00
C VAL A 91 30.28 -8.65 -16.70
N PRO A 92 30.04 -9.68 -17.51
CA PRO A 92 28.82 -9.79 -18.28
C PRO A 92 27.66 -10.05 -17.32
N ALA A 93 26.94 -8.98 -16.96
CA ALA A 93 25.60 -9.10 -16.45
C ALA A 93 24.76 -9.52 -17.65
N GLY A 94 24.38 -10.80 -17.69
CA GLY A 94 23.36 -11.28 -18.59
C GLY A 94 22.16 -10.33 -18.53
N GLU A 95 21.71 -9.90 -19.70
CA GLU A 95 20.54 -9.06 -19.88
C GLU A 95 19.32 -9.72 -19.22
N LEU A 96 19.07 -9.36 -17.97
CA LEU A 96 17.75 -9.39 -17.37
C LEU A 96 17.28 -7.94 -17.39
N SER A 97 16.56 -7.59 -18.46
CA SER A 97 15.73 -6.40 -18.55
C SER A 97 14.66 -6.47 -17.45
N MET A 98 15.04 -6.11 -16.22
CA MET A 98 14.10 -5.77 -15.16
C MET A 98 13.53 -4.39 -15.51
N SER A 99 12.20 -4.27 -15.52
CA SER A 99 11.56 -2.96 -15.58
C SER A 99 12.11 -2.11 -14.43
N ASN A 100 12.83 -1.06 -14.77
CA ASN A 100 13.60 -0.19 -13.88
C ASN A 100 12.68 0.77 -13.11
N THR A 101 11.55 0.28 -12.58
CA THR A 101 10.61 1.08 -11.81
C THR A 101 11.11 1.19 -10.37
N LYS A 102 11.73 2.33 -10.10
CA LYS A 102 12.15 2.77 -8.77
C LYS A 102 10.96 2.66 -7.78
N PRO A 103 11.14 2.09 -6.57
CA PRO A 103 10.09 2.11 -5.56
C PRO A 103 9.65 3.54 -5.26
N THR A 104 8.33 3.75 -5.15
CA THR A 104 7.74 5.09 -5.02
C THR A 104 7.07 5.23 -3.67
N ASN A 105 7.42 6.29 -2.94
CA ASN A 105 6.66 6.84 -1.84
C ASN A 105 6.28 8.27 -2.22
N LEU A 106 5.02 8.53 -2.50
CA LEU A 106 4.54 9.82 -2.97
C LEU A 106 3.47 10.35 -2.01
N ILE A 107 3.49 11.64 -1.72
CA ILE A 107 2.39 12.34 -1.07
C ILE A 107 1.87 13.42 -2.02
N LEU A 108 0.59 13.28 -2.38
CA LEU A 108 -0.17 14.29 -3.10
C LEU A 108 -0.83 15.22 -2.10
N PHE A 109 -0.44 16.49 -2.10
CA PHE A 109 -0.94 17.44 -1.10
C PHE A 109 -1.41 18.74 -1.73
N GLY A 110 -2.34 19.40 -1.06
CA GLY A 110 -2.81 20.72 -1.45
C GLY A 110 -4.18 21.03 -0.89
N PRO A 111 -4.75 22.19 -1.27
CA PRO A 111 -6.05 22.64 -0.80
C PRO A 111 -7.19 21.67 -1.16
N PRO A 112 -8.37 21.78 -0.53
CA PRO A 112 -9.49 20.90 -0.84
C PRO A 112 -10.02 21.11 -2.26
N GLY A 113 -10.44 20.01 -2.90
CA GLY A 113 -11.01 20.05 -4.24
C GLY A 113 -10.00 20.17 -5.39
N THR A 114 -8.70 19.99 -5.17
CA THR A 114 -7.67 20.07 -6.24
C THR A 114 -7.48 18.77 -7.04
N GLY A 115 -8.46 17.87 -7.03
CA GLY A 115 -8.41 16.64 -7.83
C GLY A 115 -7.50 15.53 -7.28
N LYS A 116 -7.08 15.60 -6.01
CA LYS A 116 -6.18 14.60 -5.38
C LYS A 116 -6.62 13.15 -5.58
N THR A 117 -7.91 12.85 -5.43
CA THR A 117 -8.46 11.50 -5.64
C THR A 117 -8.23 11.01 -7.08
N TYR A 118 -8.49 11.86 -8.07
CA TYR A 118 -8.26 11.53 -9.48
C TYR A 118 -6.77 11.35 -9.78
N ALA A 119 -5.93 12.28 -9.30
CA ALA A 119 -4.48 12.20 -9.46
C ALA A 119 -3.89 10.96 -8.78
N THR A 120 -4.46 10.51 -7.66
CA THR A 120 -4.07 9.27 -6.97
C THR A 120 -4.38 8.04 -7.81
N ALA A 121 -5.58 7.97 -8.39
CA ALA A 121 -5.96 6.86 -9.28
C ALA A 121 -5.09 6.82 -10.54
N ALA A 122 -4.85 7.97 -11.18
CA ALA A 122 -3.98 8.10 -12.34
C ALA A 122 -2.54 7.65 -12.03
N GLU A 123 -2.00 8.10 -10.91
CA GLU A 123 -0.65 7.71 -10.48
C GLU A 123 -0.56 6.22 -10.13
N ALA A 124 -1.56 5.66 -9.46
CA ALA A 124 -1.61 4.22 -9.17
C ALA A 124 -1.57 3.41 -10.47
N VAL A 125 -2.44 3.74 -11.43
CA VAL A 125 -2.46 3.08 -12.74
C VAL A 125 -1.14 3.26 -13.48
N ARG A 126 -0.53 4.45 -13.46
CA ARG A 126 0.80 4.71 -14.04
C ARG A 126 1.88 3.80 -13.47
N LEU A 127 1.91 3.64 -12.14
CA LEU A 127 2.88 2.78 -11.45
C LEU A 127 2.63 1.30 -11.73
N LEU A 128 1.36 0.91 -11.92
CA LEU A 128 0.95 -0.49 -12.08
C LEU A 128 1.03 -1.00 -13.53
N CYS A 129 0.76 -0.12 -14.49
CA CYS A 129 0.56 -0.45 -15.90
C CYS A 129 1.52 0.31 -16.85
N GLY A 130 2.23 1.33 -16.37
CA GLY A 130 3.07 2.19 -17.20
C GLY A 130 2.27 3.28 -17.94
N GLU A 131 2.87 3.82 -18.99
CA GLU A 131 2.25 4.82 -19.87
C GLU A 131 1.86 4.20 -21.22
N PRO A 132 0.82 4.73 -21.89
CA PRO A 132 0.00 5.87 -21.49
C PRO A 132 -1.06 5.52 -20.43
N VAL A 133 -1.39 6.48 -19.57
CA VAL A 133 -2.50 6.39 -18.61
C VAL A 133 -3.78 6.88 -19.33
N PRO A 134 -4.94 6.22 -19.15
CA PRO A 134 -6.19 6.69 -19.75
C PRO A 134 -6.52 8.12 -19.32
N GLU A 135 -6.75 9.00 -20.31
CA GLU A 135 -7.15 10.39 -20.06
C GLU A 135 -8.63 10.47 -19.62
N ASP A 136 -9.49 9.63 -20.21
CA ASP A 136 -10.90 9.55 -19.82
C ASP A 136 -11.04 9.02 -18.40
N HIS A 137 -11.76 9.77 -17.57
CA HIS A 137 -11.98 9.43 -16.16
C HIS A 137 -12.74 8.09 -16.00
N GLY A 138 -13.70 7.80 -16.89
CA GLY A 138 -14.46 6.56 -16.86
C GLY A 138 -13.58 5.35 -17.13
N GLU A 139 -12.73 5.42 -18.14
CA GLU A 139 -11.75 4.39 -18.49
C GLU A 139 -10.68 4.20 -17.42
N LEU A 140 -10.11 5.30 -16.91
CA LEU A 140 -9.14 5.26 -15.82
C LEU A 140 -9.73 4.52 -14.60
N MET A 141 -10.95 4.88 -14.20
CA MET A 141 -11.59 4.28 -13.03
C MET A 141 -11.98 2.82 -13.27
N LYS A 142 -12.21 2.38 -14.52
CA LYS A 142 -12.40 0.95 -14.82
C LYS A 142 -11.11 0.16 -14.57
N VAL A 143 -9.98 0.65 -15.08
CA VAL A 143 -8.65 0.02 -14.86
C VAL A 143 -8.28 0.02 -13.37
N TYR A 144 -8.48 1.15 -12.69
CA TYR A 144 -8.26 1.27 -11.25
C TYR A 144 -9.06 0.21 -10.47
N ARG A 145 -10.37 0.10 -10.74
CA ARG A 145 -11.23 -0.88 -10.04
C ARG A 145 -10.79 -2.31 -10.31
N GLN A 146 -10.44 -2.65 -11.55
CA GLN A 146 -9.91 -3.96 -11.87
C GLN A 146 -8.67 -4.29 -11.03
N LEU A 147 -7.72 -3.36 -10.92
CA LEU A 147 -6.50 -3.55 -10.12
C LEU A 147 -6.79 -3.62 -8.61
N SER A 148 -7.80 -2.90 -8.12
CA SER A 148 -8.30 -3.04 -6.73
C SER A 148 -8.94 -4.41 -6.48
N ASP A 149 -9.77 -4.90 -7.41
CA ASP A 149 -10.41 -6.21 -7.31
C ASP A 149 -9.39 -7.35 -7.32
N GLU A 150 -8.29 -7.19 -8.07
CA GLU A 150 -7.12 -8.07 -8.06
C GLU A 150 -6.24 -7.91 -6.79
N ARG A 151 -6.62 -7.04 -5.85
CA ARG A 151 -5.84 -6.68 -4.65
C ARG A 151 -4.40 -6.24 -4.96
N ARG A 152 -4.21 -5.55 -6.08
CA ARG A 152 -2.95 -4.86 -6.41
C ARG A 152 -2.96 -3.40 -5.95
N ILE A 153 -4.14 -2.85 -5.71
CA ILE A 153 -4.35 -1.55 -5.06
C ILE A 153 -5.13 -1.78 -3.76
N GLU A 154 -4.53 -1.42 -2.63
CA GLU A 154 -5.24 -1.34 -1.35
C GLU A 154 -5.43 0.12 -0.96
N PHE A 155 -6.57 0.44 -0.35
CA PHE A 155 -6.93 1.80 0.06
C PHE A 155 -7.27 1.84 1.55
N VAL A 156 -6.70 2.81 2.26
CA VAL A 156 -7.03 3.09 3.66
C VAL A 156 -7.11 4.59 3.89
N THR A 157 -8.11 5.02 4.67
CA THR A 157 -8.19 6.40 5.15
C THR A 157 -7.70 6.47 6.60
N PHE A 158 -6.79 7.40 6.89
CA PHE A 158 -6.31 7.62 8.24
C PHE A 158 -7.31 8.47 9.04
N HIS A 159 -7.69 7.95 10.20
CA HIS A 159 -8.45 8.66 11.22
C HIS A 159 -7.58 8.92 12.45
N GLN A 160 -8.00 9.83 13.33
CA GLN A 160 -7.21 10.24 14.50
C GLN A 160 -6.85 9.09 15.45
N SER A 161 -7.65 8.03 15.49
CA SER A 161 -7.41 6.82 16.28
C SER A 161 -6.69 5.69 15.53
N MET A 162 -6.23 5.92 14.28
CA MET A 162 -5.47 4.93 13.53
C MET A 162 -4.20 4.56 14.31
N SER A 163 -3.97 3.26 14.45
CA SER A 163 -2.93 2.70 15.31
C SER A 163 -2.01 1.75 14.54
N TYR A 164 -0.89 1.37 15.16
CA TYR A 164 -0.01 0.34 14.62
C TYR A 164 -0.75 -1.00 14.53
N GLU A 165 -1.61 -1.28 15.50
CA GLU A 165 -2.37 -2.51 15.64
C GLU A 165 -3.43 -2.71 14.55
N ASP A 166 -3.91 -1.62 13.96
CA ASP A 166 -4.86 -1.66 12.84
C ASP A 166 -4.13 -1.66 11.48
N PHE A 167 -3.04 -0.91 11.36
CA PHE A 167 -2.35 -0.70 10.09
C PHE A 167 -1.30 -1.78 9.78
N VAL A 168 -0.56 -2.24 10.79
CA VAL A 168 0.57 -3.15 10.65
C VAL A 168 0.25 -4.55 11.16
N GLU A 169 0.03 -4.68 12.47
CA GLU A 169 -0.27 -5.95 13.13
C GLU A 169 -0.81 -5.71 14.53
N GLY A 170 -1.92 -6.37 14.88
CA GLY A 170 -2.50 -6.28 16.22
C GLY A 170 -3.06 -7.61 16.71
N LEU A 171 -3.13 -7.77 18.03
CA LEU A 171 -3.71 -8.96 18.66
C LEU A 171 -5.25 -8.90 18.61
N ARG A 172 -5.89 -9.99 18.18
CA ARG A 172 -7.36 -10.13 18.17
C ARG A 172 -7.78 -11.36 18.98
N PRO A 173 -8.88 -11.28 19.75
CA PRO A 173 -9.38 -12.43 20.50
C PRO A 173 -10.01 -13.45 19.55
N GLU A 174 -9.56 -14.69 19.63
CA GLU A 174 -10.13 -15.88 19.01
C GLU A 174 -10.80 -16.74 20.08
N THR A 175 -11.98 -17.29 19.76
CA THR A 175 -12.70 -18.19 20.66
C THR A 175 -12.10 -19.58 20.52
N VAL A 176 -11.50 -20.10 21.59
CA VAL A 176 -11.00 -21.47 21.61
C VAL A 176 -12.16 -22.36 22.04
N ARG A 177 -12.72 -23.13 21.10
CA ARG A 177 -13.66 -24.20 21.43
C ARG A 177 -12.89 -25.51 21.54
N ASN A 178 -12.70 -26.00 22.76
CA ASN A 178 -12.27 -27.37 22.97
C ASN A 178 -13.46 -28.31 22.72
N GLU A 179 -13.32 -29.24 21.79
CA GLU A 179 -14.37 -30.21 21.44
C GLU A 179 -14.72 -31.16 22.61
N ASN A 180 -13.90 -31.21 23.66
CA ASN A 180 -14.03 -32.08 24.82
C ASN A 180 -14.50 -31.39 26.13
N GLU A 181 -14.84 -30.10 26.12
CA GLU A 181 -15.35 -29.40 27.31
C GLU A 181 -16.81 -28.93 27.16
N PRO A 182 -17.64 -28.99 28.22
CA PRO A 182 -19.00 -28.47 28.19
C PRO A 182 -18.99 -26.97 27.87
N ALA A 183 -20.03 -26.49 27.17
CA ALA A 183 -20.16 -25.17 26.54
C ALA A 183 -20.05 -23.93 27.48
N THR A 184 -19.71 -24.12 28.75
CA THR A 184 -19.66 -23.10 29.80
C THR A 184 -18.28 -22.49 30.05
N SER A 185 -17.21 -22.99 29.44
CA SER A 185 -15.83 -22.45 29.55
C SER A 185 -15.23 -22.07 28.20
N ALA A 186 -15.87 -21.17 27.46
CA ALA A 186 -15.26 -20.57 26.27
C ALA A 186 -14.14 -19.61 26.68
N GLY A 187 -12.88 -20.07 26.65
CA GLY A 187 -11.70 -19.22 26.77
C GLY A 187 -11.47 -18.39 25.50
N PHE A 188 -10.78 -17.26 25.63
CA PHE A 188 -10.29 -16.48 24.49
C PHE A 188 -8.77 -16.50 24.47
N GLN A 189 -8.19 -16.73 23.29
CA GLN A 189 -6.76 -16.59 23.04
C GLN A 189 -6.52 -15.38 22.15
N LEU A 190 -5.49 -14.59 22.45
CA LEU A 190 -5.08 -13.49 21.59
C LEU A 190 -4.18 -14.03 20.48
N GLU A 191 -4.57 -13.79 19.22
CA GLU A 191 -3.77 -14.14 18.06
C GLU A 191 -3.35 -12.88 17.31
N PRO A 192 -2.07 -12.78 16.88
CA PRO A 192 -1.62 -11.72 16.00
C PRO A 192 -2.39 -11.77 14.67
N ARG A 193 -2.89 -10.61 14.23
CA ARG A 193 -3.51 -10.45 12.91
C ARG A 193 -2.82 -9.36 12.12
N PRO A 194 -2.46 -9.64 10.85
CA PRO A 194 -1.82 -8.66 9.99
C PRO A 194 -2.80 -7.54 9.64
N GLY A 195 -2.34 -6.29 9.76
CA GLY A 195 -3.03 -5.09 9.26
C GLY A 195 -2.81 -4.88 7.77
N ILE A 196 -3.46 -3.88 7.20
CA ILE A 196 -3.50 -3.64 5.74
C ILE A 196 -2.11 -3.48 5.12
N PHE A 197 -1.18 -2.78 5.80
CA PHE A 197 0.17 -2.56 5.32
C PHE A 197 0.94 -3.87 5.20
N ARG A 198 0.84 -4.71 6.23
CA ARG A 198 1.49 -6.02 6.24
C ARG A 198 0.90 -6.94 5.17
N GLN A 199 -0.43 -6.95 5.04
CA GLN A 199 -1.11 -7.78 4.05
C GLN A 199 -0.64 -7.46 2.62
N ILE A 200 -0.69 -6.19 2.20
CA ILE A 200 -0.27 -5.82 0.84
C ILE A 200 1.24 -6.03 0.63
N ALA A 201 2.08 -5.80 1.64
CA ALA A 201 3.51 -6.07 1.54
C ALA A 201 3.82 -7.56 1.35
N SER A 202 3.15 -8.44 2.09
CA SER A 202 3.29 -9.90 1.91
C SER A 202 2.75 -10.37 0.55
N SER A 203 1.64 -9.79 0.10
CA SER A 203 1.09 -10.03 -1.24
C SER A 203 2.08 -9.61 -2.34
N ALA A 204 2.73 -8.45 -2.18
CA ALA A 204 3.73 -7.96 -3.11
C ALA A 204 5.04 -8.78 -3.09
N GLU A 205 5.48 -9.25 -1.92
CA GLU A 205 6.68 -10.10 -1.78
C GLU A 205 6.48 -11.49 -2.40
N SER A 206 5.30 -12.07 -2.23
CA SER A 206 4.96 -13.41 -2.75
C SER A 206 4.54 -13.44 -4.22
N ASN A 207 4.33 -12.26 -4.83
CA ASN A 207 4.00 -12.15 -6.25
C ASN A 207 5.21 -12.48 -7.13
N ARG A 208 4.98 -13.29 -8.17
CA ARG A 208 6.02 -13.76 -9.10
C ARG A 208 5.84 -13.26 -10.54
N GLY A 209 5.02 -12.23 -10.72
CA GLY A 209 4.64 -11.68 -12.03
C GLY A 209 3.65 -12.56 -12.80
N ARG A 210 3.00 -11.98 -13.82
CA ARG A 210 2.09 -12.70 -14.72
C ARG A 210 2.84 -13.47 -15.81
N SER A 211 2.47 -14.73 -16.04
CA SER A 211 2.92 -15.49 -17.23
C SER A 211 2.45 -14.78 -18.50
N ALA A 212 3.35 -14.52 -19.45
CA ALA A 212 3.01 -13.98 -20.78
C ALA A 212 2.38 -15.06 -21.68
N ARG A 213 1.42 -15.85 -21.16
CA ARG A 213 0.72 -16.85 -21.96
C ARG A 213 -0.42 -16.18 -22.71
N ALA A 214 -0.51 -16.49 -24.01
CA ALA A 214 -1.68 -16.16 -24.83
C ALA A 214 -2.97 -16.80 -24.30
N ASP A 215 -2.86 -17.82 -23.45
CA ASP A 215 -3.96 -18.54 -22.80
C ASP A 215 -3.91 -18.35 -21.28
N ALA A 216 -4.52 -17.27 -20.78
CA ALA A 216 -4.75 -17.10 -19.34
C ALA A 216 -5.72 -18.20 -18.85
N LEU A 217 -5.37 -18.83 -17.73
CA LEU A 217 -6.26 -19.76 -17.03
C LEU A 217 -7.37 -18.98 -16.34
N HIS A 218 -8.59 -19.17 -16.82
CA HIS A 218 -9.80 -18.67 -16.17
C HIS A 218 -10.43 -19.73 -15.29
N LEU A 219 -11.16 -19.29 -14.26
CA LEU A 219 -11.86 -20.17 -13.35
C LEU A 219 -13.15 -20.76 -13.94
N ASP A 220 -13.65 -20.18 -15.03
CA ASP A 220 -14.93 -20.56 -15.63
C ASP A 220 -15.07 -22.07 -15.87
N GLY A 221 -16.11 -22.66 -15.27
CA GLY A 221 -16.42 -24.09 -15.39
C GLY A 221 -15.57 -25.03 -14.52
N ARG A 222 -14.66 -24.51 -13.68
CA ARG A 222 -13.80 -25.31 -12.79
C ARG A 222 -14.31 -25.27 -11.35
N GLN A 223 -14.34 -26.41 -10.66
CA GLN A 223 -14.66 -26.43 -9.23
C GLN A 223 -13.40 -26.13 -8.41
N VAL A 224 -13.56 -25.32 -7.37
CA VAL A 224 -12.48 -25.05 -6.41
C VAL A 224 -12.67 -25.88 -5.16
N TYR A 225 -11.60 -26.52 -4.70
CA TYR A 225 -11.57 -27.25 -3.45
C TYR A 225 -10.50 -26.66 -2.54
N LYS A 226 -10.82 -26.52 -1.25
CA LYS A 226 -9.80 -26.33 -0.23
C LYS A 226 -9.21 -27.68 0.14
N MET A 227 -7.89 -27.75 0.27
CA MET A 227 -7.16 -28.95 0.67
C MET A 227 -6.13 -28.65 1.77
N SER A 228 -5.87 -29.60 2.66
CA SER A 228 -4.69 -29.60 3.54
C SER A 228 -3.79 -30.77 3.19
N ILE A 229 -2.48 -30.58 3.34
CA ILE A 229 -1.47 -31.61 3.08
C ILE A 229 -0.63 -31.72 4.36
N GLY A 230 -0.75 -32.85 5.05
CA GLY A 230 -0.15 -33.04 6.35
C GLY A 230 -0.92 -32.36 7.49
N ASN A 231 -0.71 -32.88 8.70
CA ASN A 231 -1.19 -32.31 9.94
C ASN A 231 -0.11 -31.44 10.57
N SER A 232 -0.36 -30.13 10.70
CA SER A 232 0.61 -29.19 11.27
C SER A 232 0.96 -29.45 12.74
N ALA A 233 0.15 -30.23 13.47
CA ALA A 233 0.45 -30.64 14.84
C ALA A 233 1.44 -31.81 14.91
N LEU A 234 1.72 -32.48 13.78
CA LEU A 234 2.57 -33.66 13.69
C LEU A 234 3.90 -33.30 12.98
N PRO A 235 5.04 -33.26 13.69
CA PRO A 235 6.33 -32.93 13.07
C PRO A 235 6.72 -33.83 11.90
N GLN A 236 6.30 -35.11 11.93
CA GLN A 236 6.54 -36.07 10.86
C GLN A 236 5.81 -35.75 9.56
N ASP A 237 4.76 -34.91 9.61
CA ASP A 237 3.97 -34.50 8.44
C ASP A 237 4.54 -33.24 7.76
N ALA A 238 5.52 -32.57 8.39
CA ALA A 238 6.16 -31.38 7.84
C ALA A 238 6.70 -31.54 6.40
N PRO A 239 7.38 -32.65 6.01
CA PRO A 239 7.93 -32.79 4.67
C PRO A 239 6.88 -33.08 3.58
N LEU A 240 5.65 -33.47 3.96
CA LEU A 240 4.62 -33.92 3.02
C LEU A 240 4.25 -32.88 1.97
N PHE A 241 4.19 -31.61 2.39
CA PHE A 241 3.87 -30.52 1.47
C PHE A 241 4.99 -30.30 0.45
N ALA A 242 6.25 -30.28 0.89
CA ALA A 242 7.39 -30.11 0.00
C ALA A 242 7.52 -31.28 -0.98
N GLN A 243 7.25 -32.50 -0.49
CA GLN A 243 7.22 -33.71 -1.32
C GLN A 243 6.12 -33.63 -2.39
N ALA A 244 4.89 -33.27 -2.01
CA ALA A 244 3.77 -33.10 -2.93
C ALA A 244 4.06 -32.08 -4.04
N LEU A 245 4.72 -30.97 -3.70
CA LEU A 245 5.19 -29.98 -4.68
C LEU A 245 6.22 -30.58 -5.64
N ALA A 246 7.25 -31.24 -5.11
CA ALA A 246 8.34 -31.80 -5.91
C ALA A 246 7.89 -32.94 -6.85
N GLU A 247 6.93 -33.76 -6.40
CA GLU A 247 6.41 -34.90 -7.15
C GLU A 247 5.25 -34.52 -8.10
N GLY A 248 4.81 -33.25 -8.09
CA GLY A 248 3.73 -32.79 -8.97
C GLY A 248 2.40 -33.49 -8.70
N CYS A 249 2.08 -33.73 -7.42
CA CYS A 249 0.85 -34.41 -7.01
C CYS A 249 0.30 -33.80 -5.73
N THR A 250 -0.99 -34.00 -5.46
CA THR A 250 -1.55 -33.81 -4.12
C THR A 250 -1.72 -35.15 -3.43
N ILE A 251 -1.58 -35.17 -2.10
CA ILE A 251 -1.67 -36.38 -1.28
C ILE A 251 -2.74 -36.24 -0.20
N PHE A 252 -3.42 -37.34 0.12
CA PHE A 252 -4.55 -37.38 1.06
C PHE A 252 -4.41 -38.54 2.05
N GLY A 253 -4.54 -38.25 3.35
CA GLY A 253 -4.28 -39.21 4.44
C GLY A 253 -5.51 -39.55 5.27
N PHE A 254 -6.38 -40.41 4.75
CA PHE A 254 -7.52 -40.97 5.48
C PHE A 254 -7.75 -42.42 5.06
N ALA A 255 -7.45 -43.34 5.99
CA ALA A 255 -7.54 -44.79 5.85
C ALA A 255 -6.65 -45.34 4.73
N ASP A 256 -5.56 -46.00 5.13
CA ASP A 256 -4.54 -46.57 4.24
C ASP A 256 -5.06 -47.85 3.52
N LEU A 257 -6.06 -47.66 2.67
CA LEU A 257 -6.71 -48.70 1.87
C LEU A 257 -6.82 -48.23 0.42
N ASP A 258 -6.47 -49.10 -0.52
CA ASP A 258 -6.61 -48.78 -1.94
C ASP A 258 -8.09 -48.60 -2.34
N TRP A 259 -8.47 -47.38 -2.73
CA TRP A 259 -9.82 -47.02 -3.17
C TRP A 259 -10.03 -47.16 -4.69
N SER A 260 -9.08 -47.78 -5.41
CA SER A 260 -9.12 -47.94 -6.87
C SER A 260 -10.24 -48.85 -7.35
N ASP A 261 -10.70 -49.80 -6.53
CA ASP A 261 -11.78 -50.73 -6.90
C ASP A 261 -13.05 -49.94 -7.33
N PRO A 262 -13.67 -50.27 -8.48
CA PRO A 262 -14.88 -49.61 -8.97
C PRO A 262 -16.03 -49.56 -7.95
N ARG A 263 -16.13 -50.52 -7.03
CA ARG A 263 -17.17 -50.52 -5.98
C ARG A 263 -17.18 -49.25 -5.13
N PHE A 264 -16.01 -48.60 -4.97
CA PHE A 264 -15.86 -47.38 -4.19
C PHE A 264 -16.35 -46.12 -4.92
N ALA A 265 -16.94 -46.27 -6.11
CA ALA A 265 -17.78 -45.23 -6.70
C ALA A 265 -19.01 -44.91 -5.83
N GLU A 266 -19.47 -45.88 -5.03
CA GLU A 266 -20.58 -45.70 -4.10
C GLU A 266 -20.07 -45.28 -2.70
N PRO A 267 -20.45 -44.11 -2.17
CA PRO A 267 -19.99 -43.63 -0.85
C PRO A 267 -20.34 -44.58 0.31
N ALA A 268 -21.39 -45.38 0.17
CA ALA A 268 -21.77 -46.39 1.15
C ALA A 268 -20.71 -47.50 1.28
N GLU A 269 -20.10 -47.92 0.17
CA GLU A 269 -19.05 -48.94 0.16
C GLU A 269 -17.75 -48.41 0.77
N ILE A 270 -17.45 -47.12 0.57
CA ILE A 270 -16.32 -46.45 1.27
C ILE A 270 -16.56 -46.53 2.78
N ALA A 271 -17.74 -46.14 3.26
CA ALA A 271 -18.07 -46.19 4.69
C ALA A 271 -17.97 -47.60 5.27
N SER A 272 -18.54 -48.60 4.57
CA SER A 272 -18.50 -49.99 5.01
C SER A 272 -17.09 -50.58 5.01
N ALA A 273 -16.22 -50.19 4.08
CA ALA A 273 -14.82 -50.61 4.08
C ALA A 273 -14.01 -49.92 5.18
N MET A 274 -14.19 -48.60 5.39
CA MET A 274 -13.52 -47.88 6.48
C MET A 274 -13.91 -48.45 7.85
N GLN A 275 -15.19 -48.76 8.09
CA GLN A 275 -15.65 -49.36 9.36
C GLN A 275 -14.95 -50.67 9.75
N ARG A 276 -14.38 -51.40 8.78
CA ARG A 276 -13.67 -52.66 9.00
C ARG A 276 -12.20 -52.46 9.38
N LEU A 277 -11.68 -51.24 9.30
CA LEU A 277 -10.35 -50.88 9.76
C LEU A 277 -10.42 -50.53 11.26
N ASP A 278 -9.47 -51.04 12.05
CA ASP A 278 -9.48 -50.90 13.51
C ASP A 278 -9.52 -49.42 13.95
N ASP A 279 -8.76 -48.55 13.28
CA ASP A 279 -8.70 -47.11 13.58
C ASP A 279 -9.96 -46.32 13.19
N TRP A 280 -10.89 -46.95 12.47
CA TRP A 280 -12.08 -46.30 11.87
C TRP A 280 -13.39 -46.98 12.27
N ALA A 281 -13.38 -47.76 13.36
CA ALA A 281 -14.57 -48.39 13.89
C ALA A 281 -15.67 -47.34 14.20
N GLY A 282 -16.88 -47.55 13.67
CA GLY A 282 -18.05 -46.70 13.94
C GLY A 282 -18.24 -45.48 13.03
N VAL A 283 -17.37 -45.27 12.03
CA VAL A 283 -17.57 -44.28 10.96
C VAL A 283 -18.90 -44.51 10.24
N LYS A 284 -19.62 -43.45 9.85
CA LYS A 284 -20.91 -43.54 9.12
C LYS A 284 -20.77 -42.95 7.72
N PRO A 285 -21.67 -43.24 6.76
CA PRO A 285 -21.63 -42.64 5.42
C PRO A 285 -21.57 -41.10 5.40
N GLY A 286 -22.16 -40.43 6.39
CA GLY A 286 -22.11 -38.97 6.53
C GLY A 286 -20.88 -38.42 7.25
N SER A 287 -20.01 -39.28 7.79
CA SER A 287 -18.82 -38.87 8.53
C SER A 287 -17.88 -38.04 7.62
N PRO A 288 -17.20 -37.01 8.16
CA PRO A 288 -16.29 -36.19 7.38
C PRO A 288 -15.22 -36.99 6.64
N SER A 289 -14.65 -38.02 7.27
CA SER A 289 -13.63 -38.89 6.66
C SER A 289 -14.14 -39.56 5.37
N VAL A 290 -15.32 -40.21 5.42
CA VAL A 290 -15.95 -40.82 4.23
C VAL A 290 -16.23 -39.79 3.15
N ARG A 291 -16.79 -38.63 3.53
CA ARG A 291 -17.11 -37.56 2.57
C ARG A 291 -15.87 -37.02 1.88
N MET A 292 -14.77 -36.85 2.60
CA MET A 292 -13.49 -36.37 2.04
C MET A 292 -12.88 -37.43 1.11
N THR A 293 -12.93 -38.71 1.49
CA THR A 293 -12.50 -39.82 0.62
C THR A 293 -13.34 -39.90 -0.66
N ASP A 294 -14.66 -39.76 -0.56
CA ASP A 294 -15.56 -39.66 -1.71
C ASP A 294 -15.21 -38.46 -2.61
N ILE A 295 -14.95 -37.29 -2.03
CA ILE A 295 -14.55 -36.12 -2.82
C ILE A 295 -13.23 -36.40 -3.55
N PHE A 296 -12.20 -36.89 -2.85
CA PHE A 296 -10.88 -37.11 -3.42
C PHE A 296 -10.89 -38.18 -4.52
N ARG A 297 -11.61 -39.29 -4.31
CA ARG A 297 -11.66 -40.42 -5.24
C ARG A 297 -12.66 -40.17 -6.37
N ASN A 298 -13.88 -39.75 -6.07
CA ASN A 298 -15.00 -39.73 -7.02
C ASN A 298 -15.27 -38.37 -7.67
N ARG A 299 -15.11 -37.27 -6.93
CA ARG A 299 -15.63 -35.95 -7.35
C ARG A 299 -14.58 -35.03 -7.94
N LEU A 300 -13.37 -35.06 -7.37
CA LEU A 300 -12.24 -34.27 -7.82
C LEU A 300 -11.78 -34.79 -9.19
N LYS A 301 -11.75 -33.92 -10.22
CA LYS A 301 -11.49 -34.30 -11.61
C LYS A 301 -10.36 -33.48 -12.22
N PRO A 302 -9.72 -33.96 -13.30
CA PRO A 302 -8.82 -33.13 -14.10
C PRO A 302 -9.49 -31.80 -14.50
N GLY A 303 -8.81 -30.69 -14.28
CA GLY A 303 -9.29 -29.33 -14.51
C GLY A 303 -9.76 -28.59 -13.26
N ASP A 304 -10.05 -29.29 -12.15
CA ASP A 304 -10.42 -28.66 -10.89
C ASP A 304 -9.22 -27.95 -10.23
N ILE A 305 -9.51 -26.93 -9.41
CA ILE A 305 -8.50 -26.11 -8.74
C ILE A 305 -8.43 -26.48 -7.25
N LEU A 306 -7.21 -26.68 -6.76
CA LEU A 306 -6.91 -26.90 -5.35
C LEU A 306 -6.31 -25.64 -4.73
N ILE A 307 -6.87 -25.20 -3.61
CA ILE A 307 -6.28 -24.21 -2.69
C ILE A 307 -5.75 -24.98 -1.49
N VAL A 308 -4.42 -25.06 -1.35
CA VAL A 308 -3.78 -25.74 -0.22
C VAL A 308 -3.53 -24.76 0.91
N THR A 309 -4.00 -25.09 2.11
CA THR A 309 -3.87 -24.21 3.28
C THR A 309 -2.81 -24.69 4.27
N ARG A 310 -2.28 -23.74 5.05
CA ARG A 310 -1.54 -23.97 6.29
C ARG A 310 -2.43 -23.52 7.45
N GLY A 311 -3.00 -24.48 8.18
CA GLY A 311 -4.11 -24.20 9.08
C GLY A 311 -5.31 -23.63 8.30
N ASN A 312 -6.05 -22.71 8.93
CA ASN A 312 -7.27 -22.11 8.36
C ASN A 312 -7.09 -20.66 7.91
N LEU A 313 -5.94 -20.07 8.20
CA LEU A 313 -5.70 -18.63 8.01
C LEU A 313 -4.78 -18.31 6.83
N LEU A 314 -4.03 -19.30 6.33
CA LEU A 314 -3.03 -19.10 5.29
C LEU A 314 -3.24 -20.06 4.12
N VAL A 315 -3.06 -19.56 2.91
CA VAL A 315 -3.00 -20.32 1.66
C VAL A 315 -1.54 -20.39 1.22
N ARG A 316 -1.05 -21.59 0.94
CA ARG A 316 0.37 -21.85 0.62
C ARG A 316 0.59 -22.48 -0.75
N ALA A 317 -0.45 -22.95 -1.43
CA ALA A 317 -0.34 -23.33 -2.83
C ALA A 317 -1.69 -23.25 -3.57
N VAL A 318 -1.61 -23.02 -4.87
CA VAL A 318 -2.71 -23.15 -5.82
C VAL A 318 -2.26 -24.11 -6.92
N GLY A 319 -3.06 -25.12 -7.21
CA GLY A 319 -2.74 -26.13 -8.23
C GLY A 319 -3.95 -26.57 -9.02
N GLU A 320 -3.73 -26.99 -10.26
CA GLU A 320 -4.75 -27.60 -11.11
C GLU A 320 -4.58 -29.12 -11.10
N VAL A 321 -5.66 -29.85 -10.85
CA VAL A 321 -5.67 -31.31 -10.96
C VAL A 321 -5.51 -31.72 -12.42
N THR A 322 -4.59 -32.64 -12.71
CA THR A 322 -4.29 -33.09 -14.08
C THR A 322 -4.47 -34.58 -14.28
N GLY A 323 -4.52 -35.37 -13.20
CA GLY A 323 -4.60 -36.83 -13.26
C GLY A 323 -5.77 -37.44 -12.50
N GLU A 324 -6.01 -38.71 -12.78
CA GLU A 324 -6.98 -39.52 -12.07
C GLU A 324 -6.48 -39.96 -10.69
N TYR A 325 -7.35 -40.60 -9.90
CA TYR A 325 -6.99 -41.16 -8.60
C TYR A 325 -5.97 -42.29 -8.75
N GLU A 326 -4.93 -42.25 -7.90
CA GLU A 326 -3.93 -43.29 -7.79
C GLU A 326 -3.66 -43.64 -6.32
N PHE A 327 -3.26 -44.87 -6.06
CA PHE A 327 -2.82 -45.32 -4.75
C PHE A 327 -1.37 -45.77 -4.77
N HIS A 328 -0.53 -45.10 -3.99
CA HIS A 328 0.89 -45.35 -3.82
C HIS A 328 1.18 -45.56 -2.34
N PRO A 329 1.12 -46.80 -1.83
CA PRO A 329 1.29 -47.08 -0.41
C PRO A 329 2.68 -46.64 0.06
N ARG A 330 2.75 -46.13 1.30
CA ARG A 330 3.98 -45.60 1.89
C ARG A 330 4.48 -46.52 3.00
N PRO A 331 5.81 -46.66 3.19
CA PRO A 331 6.37 -47.46 4.28
C PRO A 331 5.93 -46.97 5.66
N GLU A 332 5.69 -45.67 5.81
CA GLU A 332 5.25 -45.06 7.07
C GLU A 332 3.75 -45.25 7.35
N GLY A 333 2.99 -45.75 6.37
CA GLY A 333 1.53 -45.79 6.38
C GLY A 333 0.89 -44.42 6.16
N ASP A 334 -0.38 -44.43 5.72
CA ASP A 334 -1.20 -43.24 5.45
C ASP A 334 -0.63 -42.30 4.36
N TYR A 335 -1.43 -41.33 3.90
CA TYR A 335 -1.09 -40.43 2.79
C TYR A 335 -0.68 -41.13 1.48
N GLY A 336 -1.14 -42.36 1.24
CA GLY A 336 -0.89 -43.12 0.02
C GLY A 336 -1.79 -42.71 -1.16
N HIS A 337 -2.84 -41.94 -0.93
CA HIS A 337 -3.78 -41.51 -1.98
C HIS A 337 -3.26 -40.29 -2.72
N ARG A 338 -3.24 -40.35 -4.06
CA ARG A 338 -2.63 -39.33 -4.91
C ARG A 338 -3.53 -38.93 -6.08
N ARG A 339 -3.34 -37.69 -6.53
CA ARG A 339 -3.74 -37.21 -7.85
C ARG A 339 -2.65 -36.31 -8.41
N ALA A 340 -2.35 -36.44 -9.70
CA ALA A 340 -1.40 -35.54 -10.35
C ALA A 340 -1.93 -34.10 -10.35
N VAL A 341 -1.07 -33.15 -10.02
CA VAL A 341 -1.39 -31.72 -9.88
C VAL A 341 -0.30 -30.89 -10.53
N ARG A 342 -0.70 -30.00 -11.43
CA ARG A 342 0.15 -28.92 -11.90
C ARG A 342 0.09 -27.77 -10.92
N TRP A 343 1.13 -27.59 -10.12
CA TRP A 343 1.22 -26.47 -9.19
C TRP A 343 1.41 -25.16 -9.96
N LEU A 344 0.44 -24.25 -9.82
CA LEU A 344 0.40 -22.95 -10.50
C LEU A 344 1.11 -21.88 -9.67
N TRP A 345 0.98 -21.97 -8.35
CA TRP A 345 1.67 -21.10 -7.39
C TRP A 345 1.90 -21.85 -6.08
N SER A 346 3.00 -21.54 -5.40
CA SER A 346 3.29 -22.05 -4.06
C SER A 346 4.22 -21.13 -3.29
N ASP A 347 3.93 -20.90 -2.01
CA ASP A 347 4.79 -20.19 -1.08
C ASP A 347 4.76 -20.89 0.29
N ALA A 348 5.92 -21.13 0.88
CA ALA A 348 6.05 -21.90 2.11
C ALA A 348 5.46 -21.16 3.33
N GLU A 349 5.62 -19.83 3.36
CA GLU A 349 5.04 -18.99 4.40
C GLU A 349 3.54 -18.80 4.17
N GLY A 350 3.16 -18.59 2.91
CA GLY A 350 1.78 -18.49 2.49
C GLY A 350 1.21 -17.08 2.68
N VAL A 351 0.04 -16.88 2.10
CA VAL A 351 -0.66 -15.60 2.06
C VAL A 351 -2.00 -15.70 2.79
N PRO A 352 -2.56 -14.58 3.29
CA PRO A 352 -3.82 -14.61 4.03
C PRO A 352 -4.97 -15.28 3.25
N ALA A 353 -5.64 -16.25 3.88
CA ALA A 353 -6.78 -16.95 3.30
C ALA A 353 -7.95 -16.02 2.93
N THR A 354 -8.06 -14.90 3.65
CA THR A 354 -9.06 -13.85 3.39
C THR A 354 -8.86 -13.13 2.05
N GLU A 355 -7.72 -13.30 1.38
CA GLU A 355 -7.53 -12.86 0.00
C GLU A 355 -8.35 -13.69 -1.00
N PHE A 356 -8.48 -15.00 -0.75
CA PHE A 356 -9.08 -15.98 -1.66
C PHE A 356 -10.54 -16.26 -1.34
N TYR A 357 -10.91 -16.24 -0.06
CA TYR A 357 -12.21 -16.69 0.41
C TYR A 357 -12.76 -15.77 1.51
N ARG A 358 -14.00 -15.31 1.33
CA ARG A 358 -14.64 -14.34 2.25
C ARG A 358 -14.94 -14.92 3.63
N LYS A 359 -15.17 -16.24 3.71
CA LYS A 359 -15.44 -16.96 4.96
C LYS A 359 -14.15 -17.57 5.51
N LYS A 360 -14.15 -17.90 6.81
CA LYS A 360 -13.06 -18.70 7.39
C LYS A 360 -13.09 -20.11 6.79
N PHE A 361 -11.92 -20.65 6.45
CA PHE A 361 -11.80 -22.07 6.13
C PHE A 361 -12.12 -22.93 7.35
N SER A 362 -12.83 -24.04 7.13
CA SER A 362 -13.01 -25.08 8.14
C SER A 362 -11.73 -25.93 8.28
N GLN A 363 -11.60 -26.61 9.43
CA GLN A 363 -10.51 -27.55 9.69
C GLN A 363 -10.62 -28.87 8.90
N LEU A 364 -11.67 -29.07 8.09
CA LEU A 364 -11.78 -30.23 7.22
C LEU A 364 -10.66 -30.23 6.19
N THR A 365 -10.07 -31.40 5.94
CA THR A 365 -8.94 -31.55 5.00
C THR A 365 -9.34 -31.15 3.59
N LEU A 366 -10.42 -31.72 3.04
CA LEU A 366 -10.84 -31.52 1.65
C LEU A 366 -12.34 -31.21 1.54
N TYR A 367 -12.71 -30.10 0.89
CA TYR A 367 -14.12 -29.79 0.60
C TYR A 367 -14.25 -28.76 -0.53
N PRO A 368 -15.38 -28.77 -1.28
CA PRO A 368 -15.63 -27.75 -2.30
C PRO A 368 -15.87 -26.39 -1.63
N LEU A 369 -15.31 -25.35 -2.25
CA LEU A 369 -15.58 -23.97 -1.87
C LEU A 369 -16.81 -23.46 -2.63
N VAL A 370 -17.53 -22.54 -1.96
CA VAL A 370 -18.73 -21.90 -2.50
C VAL A 370 -18.31 -20.80 -3.48
N PRO A 371 -18.72 -20.85 -4.76
CA PRO A 371 -18.28 -19.88 -5.76
C PRO A 371 -18.53 -18.41 -5.39
N GLU A 372 -19.66 -18.10 -4.74
CA GLU A 372 -20.05 -16.74 -4.36
C GLU A 372 -19.16 -16.12 -3.27
N ASP A 373 -18.45 -16.96 -2.52
CA ASP A 373 -17.52 -16.55 -1.46
C ASP A 373 -16.06 -16.47 -1.96
N LEU A 374 -15.77 -16.92 -3.19
CA LEU A 374 -14.44 -16.85 -3.79
C LEU A 374 -14.14 -15.45 -4.32
N ASN A 375 -12.90 -15.01 -4.09
CA ASN A 375 -12.33 -13.87 -4.79
C ASN A 375 -11.68 -14.34 -6.09
N VAL A 376 -12.50 -14.46 -7.14
CA VAL A 376 -12.07 -15.00 -8.45
C VAL A 376 -10.91 -14.22 -9.05
N PRO A 377 -10.90 -12.86 -9.09
CA PRO A 377 -9.77 -12.11 -9.63
C PRO A 377 -8.43 -12.43 -8.92
N VAL A 378 -8.46 -12.57 -7.58
CA VAL A 378 -7.26 -12.95 -6.82
C VAL A 378 -6.84 -14.38 -7.12
N LEU A 379 -7.78 -15.33 -7.15
CA LEU A 379 -7.46 -16.71 -7.47
C LEU A 379 -6.86 -16.83 -8.88
N GLU A 380 -7.43 -16.16 -9.88
CA GLU A 380 -6.89 -16.12 -11.24
C GLU A 380 -5.51 -15.46 -11.31
N ARG A 381 -5.24 -14.41 -10.50
CA ARG A 381 -3.89 -13.83 -10.36
C ARG A 381 -2.86 -14.89 -9.93
N TYR A 382 -3.20 -15.70 -8.92
CA TYR A 382 -2.31 -16.77 -8.45
C TYR A 382 -2.26 -17.96 -9.43
N MET A 383 -3.36 -18.32 -10.10
CA MET A 383 -3.39 -19.36 -11.12
C MET A 383 -2.52 -19.02 -12.34
N ASN A 384 -2.40 -17.74 -12.67
CA ASN A 384 -1.62 -17.24 -13.79
C ASN A 384 -0.24 -16.68 -13.39
N SER A 385 0.14 -16.85 -12.12
CA SER A 385 1.48 -16.53 -11.65
C SER A 385 2.51 -17.42 -12.35
N ARG A 386 3.71 -16.89 -12.64
CA ARG A 386 4.78 -17.68 -13.26
C ARG A 386 5.30 -18.76 -12.31
N THR A 387 5.68 -19.90 -12.88
CA THR A 387 6.40 -20.97 -12.18
C THR A 387 7.82 -20.52 -11.79
N PRO A 388 8.45 -21.12 -10.76
CA PRO A 388 9.76 -20.71 -10.22
C PRO A 388 10.93 -20.68 -11.23
N GLU A 389 10.78 -21.34 -12.37
CA GLU A 389 11.82 -21.55 -13.37
C GLU A 389 11.98 -20.39 -14.38
N GLU A 390 11.07 -19.40 -14.38
CA GLU A 390 11.15 -18.22 -15.26
C GLU A 390 11.50 -16.94 -14.48
N PRO A 391 12.72 -16.39 -14.61
CA PRO A 391 13.09 -15.13 -13.97
C PRO A 391 12.43 -13.95 -14.69
N ALA A 392 11.38 -13.38 -14.10
CA ALA A 392 10.79 -12.10 -14.52
C ALA A 392 10.55 -11.20 -13.31
N ALA A 393 10.45 -9.89 -13.55
CA ALA A 393 10.18 -8.93 -12.50
C ALA A 393 8.77 -9.14 -11.91
N PRO A 394 8.61 -9.07 -10.56
CA PRO A 394 7.30 -9.20 -9.93
C PRO A 394 6.38 -8.04 -10.33
N ASP A 395 5.07 -8.28 -10.31
CA ASP A 395 4.09 -7.25 -10.60
C ASP A 395 4.16 -6.14 -9.55
N PRO A 396 4.00 -4.85 -9.93
CA PRO A 396 3.89 -3.76 -8.96
C PRO A 396 2.56 -3.83 -8.18
N PHE A 397 2.58 -3.23 -6.99
CA PHE A 397 1.47 -3.06 -6.05
C PHE A 397 1.43 -1.60 -5.56
N VAL A 398 0.25 -1.10 -5.17
CA VAL A 398 0.08 0.26 -4.65
C VAL A 398 -0.75 0.24 -3.38
N LEU A 399 -0.23 0.85 -2.31
CA LEU A 399 -1.02 1.21 -1.14
C LEU A 399 -1.37 2.70 -1.18
N ILE A 400 -2.66 3.01 -1.16
CA ILE A 400 -3.17 4.37 -1.05
C ILE A 400 -3.53 4.67 0.41
N ILE A 401 -2.95 5.73 0.95
CA ILE A 401 -3.20 6.22 2.31
C ILE A 401 -3.84 7.61 2.21
N ASP A 402 -5.16 7.63 2.26
CA ASP A 402 -5.93 8.87 2.21
C ASP A 402 -5.89 9.59 3.56
N GLU A 403 -5.84 10.92 3.52
CA GLU A 403 -5.76 11.77 4.72
C GLU A 403 -4.58 11.39 5.65
N ILE A 404 -3.42 11.11 5.08
CA ILE A 404 -2.26 10.53 5.80
C ILE A 404 -1.84 11.36 7.02
N ASN A 405 -2.05 12.67 7.00
CA ASN A 405 -1.72 13.53 8.11
C ASN A 405 -2.66 13.34 9.32
N ARG A 406 -3.92 12.90 9.14
CA ARG A 406 -4.93 12.79 10.23
C ARG A 406 -4.57 11.82 11.35
N ALA A 407 -3.53 11.00 11.18
CA ALA A 407 -2.98 10.14 12.22
C ALA A 407 -1.52 10.49 12.53
N ASN A 408 -1.03 10.07 13.70
CA ASN A 408 0.41 10.14 13.99
C ASN A 408 1.14 9.06 13.18
N VAL A 409 1.53 9.40 11.95
CA VAL A 409 2.14 8.48 10.98
C VAL A 409 3.38 7.78 11.56
N SER A 410 4.23 8.48 12.32
CA SER A 410 5.40 7.88 12.96
C SER A 410 5.02 6.77 13.94
N LYS A 411 3.92 6.93 14.69
CA LYS A 411 3.39 5.91 15.59
C LYS A 411 2.71 4.77 14.84
N VAL A 412 1.97 5.08 13.77
CA VAL A 412 1.24 4.09 12.96
C VAL A 412 2.20 3.15 12.23
N PHE A 413 3.27 3.67 11.65
CA PHE A 413 4.31 2.84 11.02
C PHE A 413 5.28 2.23 12.04
N GLY A 414 5.42 2.82 13.23
CA GLY A 414 6.35 2.35 14.25
C GLY A 414 7.78 2.22 13.73
N GLU A 415 8.37 1.06 13.95
CA GLU A 415 9.71 0.70 13.51
C GLU A 415 9.84 0.50 11.98
N LEU A 416 8.72 0.30 11.27
CA LEU A 416 8.68 0.06 9.83
C LEU A 416 8.97 1.31 9.00
N ILE A 417 8.94 2.50 9.62
CA ILE A 417 9.29 3.75 8.96
C ILE A 417 10.66 3.69 8.27
N THR A 418 11.58 2.91 8.82
CA THR A 418 12.94 2.73 8.25
C THR A 418 12.91 1.91 6.96
N LEU A 419 11.98 0.96 6.82
CA LEU A 419 11.84 0.11 5.64
C LEU A 419 11.22 0.83 4.44
N LEU A 420 10.67 2.02 4.65
CA LEU A 420 10.17 2.86 3.56
C LEU A 420 11.30 3.45 2.71
N GLU A 421 12.52 3.53 3.24
CA GLU A 421 13.68 3.99 2.48
C GLU A 421 13.96 3.06 1.30
N GLU A 422 14.17 3.65 0.13
CA GLU A 422 14.31 2.94 -1.13
C GLU A 422 15.39 1.85 -1.10
N ASP A 423 16.56 2.15 -0.56
CA ASP A 423 17.70 1.23 -0.53
C ASP A 423 17.52 0.08 0.46
N LYS A 424 16.59 0.22 1.41
CA LYS A 424 16.32 -0.76 2.47
C LYS A 424 15.19 -1.73 2.15
N ARG A 425 14.53 -1.54 1.02
CA ARG A 425 13.46 -2.44 0.55
C ARG A 425 14.03 -3.78 0.08
N LEU A 426 13.18 -4.81 0.11
CA LEU A 426 13.58 -6.14 -0.36
C LEU A 426 13.93 -6.08 -1.85
N GLY A 427 15.06 -6.69 -2.22
CA GLY A 427 15.62 -6.65 -3.57
C GLY A 427 16.50 -5.42 -3.88
N ARG A 428 16.85 -4.59 -2.89
CA ARG A 428 17.73 -3.41 -3.04
C ARG A 428 19.02 -3.55 -2.22
N ASP A 429 20.00 -2.68 -2.49
CA ASP A 429 21.38 -2.81 -2.02
C ASP A 429 21.55 -2.97 -0.50
N ASN A 430 20.72 -2.29 0.29
CA ASN A 430 20.77 -2.29 1.76
C ASN A 430 19.53 -2.95 2.38
N GLU A 431 18.99 -3.98 1.71
CA GLU A 431 17.80 -4.74 2.15
C GLU A 431 17.80 -4.97 3.67
N LEU A 432 16.68 -4.60 4.31
CA LEU A 432 16.49 -4.77 5.74
C LEU A 432 15.19 -5.52 6.02
N ARG A 433 15.28 -6.49 6.93
CA ARG A 433 14.13 -7.13 7.57
C ARG A 433 14.15 -6.84 9.06
N ILE A 434 12.98 -6.59 9.63
CA ILE A 434 12.80 -6.44 11.07
C ILE A 434 11.98 -7.60 11.63
N THR A 435 11.96 -7.72 12.96
CA THR A 435 11.10 -8.69 13.65
C THR A 435 9.87 -7.97 14.19
N LEU A 436 8.68 -8.41 13.81
CA LEU A 436 7.43 -7.82 14.29
C LEU A 436 7.17 -8.16 15.76
N PRO A 437 6.62 -7.23 16.56
CA PRO A 437 6.53 -7.37 18.01
C PRO A 437 5.47 -8.36 18.48
N TYR A 438 4.37 -8.56 17.73
CA TYR A 438 3.28 -9.45 18.16
C TYR A 438 3.44 -10.86 17.62
N SER A 439 3.70 -11.03 16.32
CA SER A 439 3.92 -12.35 15.72
C SER A 439 5.33 -12.92 15.92
N GLY A 440 6.34 -12.06 16.02
CA GLY A 440 7.75 -12.47 15.95
C GLY A 440 8.24 -12.74 14.52
N ASP A 441 7.42 -12.48 13.50
CA ASP A 441 7.75 -12.76 12.11
C ASP A 441 8.80 -11.79 11.57
N ARG A 442 9.62 -12.28 10.63
CA ARG A 442 10.59 -11.45 9.89
C ARG A 442 9.88 -10.75 8.74
N PHE A 443 9.80 -9.43 8.81
CA PHE A 443 9.07 -8.61 7.85
C PHE A 443 9.98 -7.61 7.13
N GLY A 444 9.75 -7.44 5.83
CA GLY A 444 10.40 -6.45 4.97
C GLY A 444 9.39 -5.80 4.03
N VAL A 445 9.73 -4.64 3.47
CA VAL A 445 8.89 -3.95 2.47
C VAL A 445 9.49 -4.21 1.08
N PRO A 446 8.78 -4.86 0.15
CA PRO A 446 9.36 -5.23 -1.13
C PRO A 446 9.45 -4.04 -2.10
N GLN A 447 10.43 -4.08 -3.01
CA GLN A 447 10.67 -2.99 -3.96
C GLN A 447 9.50 -2.71 -4.92
N ASN A 448 8.64 -3.69 -5.17
CA ASN A 448 7.46 -3.59 -6.03
C ASN A 448 6.21 -3.03 -5.33
N LEU A 449 6.27 -2.67 -4.04
CA LEU A 449 5.16 -2.03 -3.33
C LEU A 449 5.28 -0.51 -3.32
N HIS A 450 4.51 0.22 -4.12
CA HIS A 450 4.48 1.68 -4.09
C HIS A 450 3.48 2.19 -3.04
N ILE A 451 3.73 3.38 -2.47
CA ILE A 451 2.85 4.02 -1.50
C ILE A 451 2.49 5.42 -2.01
N ILE A 452 1.19 5.71 -2.06
CA ILE A 452 0.67 7.03 -2.40
C ILE A 452 -0.18 7.54 -1.24
N GLY A 453 0.24 8.64 -0.61
CA GLY A 453 -0.52 9.34 0.40
C GLY A 453 -1.26 10.54 -0.19
N THR A 454 -2.42 10.90 0.38
CA THR A 454 -3.05 12.20 0.13
C THR A 454 -3.06 13.03 1.40
N MET A 455 -2.98 14.35 1.26
CA MET A 455 -2.99 15.28 2.39
C MET A 455 -3.74 16.57 2.02
N ASN A 456 -4.73 16.94 2.82
CA ASN A 456 -5.30 18.29 2.77
C ASN A 456 -4.41 19.24 3.57
N THR A 457 -4.01 20.37 2.97
CA THR A 457 -3.19 21.37 3.66
C THR A 457 -3.98 22.35 4.51
N ALA A 458 -5.26 22.56 4.20
CA ALA A 458 -6.17 23.41 4.99
C ALA A 458 -6.41 22.89 6.42
N ASP A 459 -6.24 21.59 6.66
CA ASP A 459 -6.54 20.99 7.95
C ASP A 459 -5.44 21.29 9.00
N ARG A 460 -5.54 22.45 9.67
CA ARG A 460 -4.58 22.90 10.69
C ARG A 460 -4.67 22.15 12.03
N SER A 461 -5.69 21.31 12.24
CA SER A 461 -5.92 20.53 13.47
C SER A 461 -5.10 19.24 13.55
N ILE A 462 -4.18 19.04 12.61
CA ILE A 462 -3.55 17.76 12.33
C ILE A 462 -2.06 17.76 12.69
N ALA A 463 -1.54 16.58 13.07
CA ALA A 463 -0.11 16.38 13.33
C ALA A 463 0.73 16.75 12.10
N LEU A 464 1.68 17.69 12.28
CA LEU A 464 2.68 17.98 11.26
C LEU A 464 3.46 16.70 10.94
N LEU A 465 3.58 16.36 9.64
CA LEU A 465 4.42 15.24 9.23
C LEU A 465 5.86 15.47 9.70
N ASP A 466 6.37 14.48 10.43
CA ASP A 466 7.74 14.47 10.96
C ASP A 466 8.75 14.59 9.81
N THR A 467 9.83 15.32 10.08
CA THR A 467 11.04 15.39 9.25
C THR A 467 11.54 14.02 8.78
N ALA A 468 11.38 13.00 9.62
CA ALA A 468 11.72 11.62 9.32
C ALA A 468 10.93 11.07 8.12
N LEU A 469 9.63 11.36 8.05
CA LEU A 469 8.77 10.96 6.92
C LEU A 469 9.03 11.83 5.71
N ARG A 470 9.26 13.13 5.91
CA ARG A 470 9.56 14.06 4.80
C ARG A 470 10.75 13.62 3.95
N ARG A 471 11.77 13.01 4.56
CA ARG A 471 12.92 12.41 3.84
C ARG A 471 12.56 11.19 2.98
N ARG A 472 11.49 10.47 3.34
CA ARG A 472 11.17 9.13 2.79
C ARG A 472 10.04 9.17 1.76
N PHE A 473 9.35 10.29 1.66
CA PHE A 473 8.30 10.55 0.68
C PHE A 473 8.70 11.69 -0.24
N THR A 474 8.35 11.56 -1.51
CA THR A 474 8.32 12.70 -2.44
C THR A 474 7.01 13.44 -2.25
N PHE A 475 7.05 14.77 -2.20
CA PHE A 475 5.86 15.60 -2.03
C PHE A 475 5.55 16.28 -3.36
N ARG A 476 4.38 15.99 -3.93
CA ARG A 476 3.89 16.63 -5.15
C ARG A 476 2.67 17.47 -4.80
N GLU A 477 2.82 18.78 -4.97
CA GLU A 477 1.78 19.75 -4.70
C GLU A 477 0.73 19.74 -5.81
N LEU A 478 -0.54 19.80 -5.44
CA LEU A 478 -1.69 19.92 -6.33
C LEU A 478 -2.47 21.17 -5.95
N MET A 479 -2.20 22.25 -6.68
CA MET A 479 -2.87 23.55 -6.55
C MET A 479 -4.14 23.62 -7.40
N PRO A 480 -5.07 24.54 -7.11
CA PRO A 480 -6.21 24.79 -7.98
C PRO A 480 -5.75 25.16 -9.39
N ASP A 481 -6.29 24.46 -10.37
CA ASP A 481 -6.11 24.77 -11.79
C ASP A 481 -7.46 25.22 -12.39
N PRO A 482 -7.68 26.52 -12.62
CA PRO A 482 -8.89 27.02 -13.24
C PRO A 482 -9.05 26.60 -14.71
N ASN A 483 -7.97 26.26 -15.42
CA ASN A 483 -8.02 26.00 -16.87
C ASN A 483 -8.80 24.72 -17.23
N VAL A 484 -9.02 23.82 -16.27
CA VAL A 484 -9.83 22.61 -16.46
C VAL A 484 -11.34 22.88 -16.41
N LEU A 485 -11.76 24.11 -16.08
CA LEU A 485 -13.16 24.50 -16.00
C LEU A 485 -13.65 25.15 -17.29
N SER A 486 -14.96 25.07 -17.53
CA SER A 486 -15.60 25.79 -18.64
C SER A 486 -15.43 27.31 -18.48
N SER A 487 -15.04 27.98 -19.55
CA SER A 487 -14.98 29.44 -19.61
C SER A 487 -16.37 30.08 -19.75
N ASN A 488 -17.44 29.29 -19.90
CA ASN A 488 -18.81 29.79 -19.98
C ASN A 488 -19.84 28.73 -19.56
N VAL A 489 -20.55 29.00 -18.46
CA VAL A 489 -21.73 28.26 -17.99
C VAL A 489 -22.85 29.28 -17.80
N ASP A 490 -23.80 29.34 -18.74
CA ASP A 490 -24.92 30.30 -18.72
C ASP A 490 -24.50 31.77 -18.50
N GLY A 491 -23.38 32.18 -19.11
CA GLY A 491 -22.81 33.51 -18.97
C GLY A 491 -21.87 33.67 -17.77
N ILE A 492 -21.56 32.59 -17.05
CA ILE A 492 -20.60 32.58 -15.94
C ILE A 492 -19.27 31.99 -16.43
N ASP A 493 -18.22 32.79 -16.43
CA ASP A 493 -16.84 32.32 -16.61
C ASP A 493 -16.33 31.71 -15.29
N LEU A 494 -16.24 30.37 -15.24
CA LEU A 494 -15.81 29.64 -14.04
C LEU A 494 -14.30 29.76 -13.80
N GLN A 495 -13.51 29.98 -14.85
CA GLN A 495 -12.07 30.17 -14.71
C GLN A 495 -11.81 31.47 -13.94
N LYS A 496 -12.42 32.57 -14.39
CA LYS A 496 -12.34 33.88 -13.70
C LYS A 496 -12.93 33.85 -12.30
N LEU A 497 -14.07 33.19 -12.13
CA LEU A 497 -14.74 33.04 -10.83
C LEU A 497 -13.78 32.40 -9.82
N LEU A 498 -13.19 31.25 -10.17
CA LEU A 498 -12.30 30.51 -9.29
C LEU A 498 -11.01 31.29 -9.00
N THR A 499 -10.39 31.89 -10.02
CA THR A 499 -9.20 32.73 -9.85
C THR A 499 -9.48 33.89 -8.90
N THR A 500 -10.57 34.64 -9.11
CA THR A 500 -10.92 35.79 -8.28
C THR A 500 -11.20 35.40 -6.82
N LEU A 501 -11.90 34.29 -6.60
CA LEU A 501 -12.12 33.76 -5.26
C LEU A 501 -10.78 33.41 -4.59
N ASN A 502 -9.91 32.67 -5.28
CA ASN A 502 -8.64 32.20 -4.73
C ASN A 502 -7.65 33.34 -4.47
N ASP A 503 -7.57 34.36 -5.32
CA ASP A 503 -6.73 35.54 -5.10
C ASP A 503 -7.15 36.27 -3.80
N ARG A 504 -8.46 36.39 -3.57
CA ARG A 504 -9.00 37.04 -2.37
C ARG A 504 -8.82 36.20 -1.11
N ILE A 505 -8.98 34.87 -1.22
CA ILE A 505 -8.72 33.95 -0.11
C ILE A 505 -7.25 33.99 0.28
N GLU A 506 -6.34 33.91 -0.69
CA GLU A 506 -4.90 33.93 -0.44
C GLU A 506 -4.45 35.26 0.19
N TYR A 507 -5.02 36.38 -0.25
CA TYR A 507 -4.76 37.69 0.35
C TYR A 507 -5.26 37.79 1.81
N LEU A 508 -6.43 37.23 2.12
CA LEU A 508 -7.06 37.35 3.44
C LEU A 508 -6.66 36.25 4.43
N PHE A 509 -6.11 35.14 3.93
CA PHE A 509 -5.80 33.96 4.73
C PHE A 509 -4.44 33.35 4.37
N ASP A 510 -4.39 32.42 3.42
CA ASP A 510 -3.16 31.85 2.86
C ASP A 510 -3.47 31.03 1.59
N ARG A 511 -2.40 30.52 0.96
CA ARG A 511 -2.49 29.66 -0.23
C ARG A 511 -3.07 28.25 0.02
N ASP A 512 -3.00 27.75 1.25
CA ASP A 512 -3.40 26.37 1.60
C ASP A 512 -4.92 26.22 1.74
N HIS A 513 -5.63 27.34 1.85
CA HIS A 513 -7.09 27.40 1.93
C HIS A 513 -7.76 27.82 0.62
N GLN A 514 -7.02 27.84 -0.49
CA GLN A 514 -7.64 28.07 -1.79
C GLN A 514 -8.65 26.95 -2.11
N ILE A 515 -9.63 27.27 -2.96
CA ILE A 515 -10.66 26.35 -3.41
C ILE A 515 -10.17 25.67 -4.69
N GLY A 516 -10.23 24.34 -4.75
CA GLY A 516 -9.88 23.60 -5.95
C GLY A 516 -11.01 23.51 -6.99
N HIS A 517 -10.65 23.22 -8.23
CA HIS A 517 -11.58 23.16 -9.37
C HIS A 517 -12.62 22.03 -9.28
N ALA A 518 -12.41 20.98 -8.47
CA ALA A 518 -13.31 19.83 -8.43
C ALA A 518 -14.73 20.17 -7.96
N TYR A 519 -14.92 21.29 -7.25
CA TYR A 519 -16.25 21.78 -6.87
C TYR A 519 -17.10 22.17 -8.08
N PHE A 520 -16.47 22.71 -9.14
CA PHE A 520 -17.13 23.29 -10.30
C PHE A 520 -17.04 22.42 -11.58
N ILE A 521 -16.24 21.35 -11.56
CA ILE A 521 -15.93 20.55 -12.75
C ILE A 521 -17.16 19.89 -13.42
N ARG A 522 -18.26 19.74 -12.68
CA ARG A 522 -19.53 19.16 -13.15
C ARG A 522 -20.67 20.17 -13.25
N CYS A 523 -20.39 21.47 -13.13
CA CYS A 523 -21.41 22.49 -13.29
C CYS A 523 -21.67 22.72 -14.79
N GLU A 524 -22.88 22.45 -15.23
CA GLU A 524 -23.28 22.61 -16.64
C GLU A 524 -24.27 23.77 -16.81
N THR A 525 -24.96 24.15 -15.73
CA THR A 525 -25.96 25.23 -15.70
C THR A 525 -25.67 26.24 -14.60
N LYS A 526 -26.28 27.43 -14.69
CA LYS A 526 -26.22 28.42 -13.61
C LYS A 526 -26.75 27.88 -12.27
N GLU A 527 -27.79 27.05 -12.31
CA GLU A 527 -28.38 26.45 -11.10
C GLU A 527 -27.35 25.56 -10.37
N ASP A 528 -26.56 24.77 -11.12
CA ASP A 528 -25.47 23.98 -10.54
C ASP A 528 -24.42 24.87 -9.84
N VAL A 529 -24.09 26.01 -10.44
CA VAL A 529 -23.12 26.96 -9.86
C VAL A 529 -23.69 27.60 -8.59
N ASP A 530 -24.95 28.04 -8.62
CA ASP A 530 -25.64 28.61 -7.47
C ASP A 530 -25.69 27.60 -6.30
N ASP A 531 -25.97 26.32 -6.59
CA ASP A 531 -26.00 25.24 -5.60
C ASP A 531 -24.62 24.97 -5.01
N VAL A 532 -23.58 24.89 -5.84
CA VAL A 532 -22.20 24.72 -5.37
C VAL A 532 -21.78 25.90 -4.49
N MET A 533 -22.08 27.13 -4.90
CA MET A 533 -21.76 28.32 -4.12
C MET A 533 -22.49 28.32 -2.77
N ARG A 534 -23.80 28.06 -2.78
CA ARG A 534 -24.67 28.13 -1.59
C ARG A 534 -24.38 27.03 -0.58
N HIS A 535 -24.16 25.81 -1.05
CA HIS A 535 -24.12 24.63 -0.18
C HIS A 535 -22.71 24.10 0.08
N LYS A 536 -21.71 24.52 -0.70
CA LYS A 536 -20.32 24.05 -0.53
C LYS A 536 -19.35 25.21 -0.28
N ILE A 537 -19.32 26.21 -1.16
CA ILE A 537 -18.29 27.26 -1.10
C ILE A 537 -18.52 28.24 0.05
N ILE A 538 -19.70 28.86 0.14
CA ILE A 538 -19.97 29.85 1.20
C ILE A 538 -19.86 29.23 2.60
N PRO A 539 -20.40 28.02 2.88
CA PRO A 539 -20.17 27.35 4.15
C PRO A 539 -18.68 27.09 4.45
N LEU A 540 -17.91 26.66 3.44
CA LEU A 540 -16.46 26.43 3.59
C LEU A 540 -15.71 27.73 3.94
N LEU A 541 -16.05 28.85 3.28
CA LEU A 541 -15.49 30.16 3.61
C LEU A 541 -15.85 30.59 5.03
N ALA A 542 -17.08 30.34 5.48
CA ALA A 542 -17.50 30.64 6.85
C ALA A 542 -16.65 29.85 7.87
N GLU A 543 -16.35 28.58 7.59
CA GLU A 543 -15.44 27.77 8.41
C GLU A 543 -14.00 28.34 8.42
N TYR A 544 -13.44 28.66 7.24
CA TYR A 544 -12.08 29.21 7.13
C TYR A 544 -11.89 30.51 7.91
N PHE A 545 -12.91 31.37 7.89
CA PHE A 545 -12.88 32.65 8.57
C PHE A 545 -13.48 32.61 9.97
N TYR A 546 -13.72 31.43 10.56
CA TYR A 546 -14.27 31.25 11.91
C TYR A 546 -15.54 32.08 12.14
N GLU A 547 -16.49 32.03 11.20
CA GLU A 547 -17.74 32.80 11.20
C GLU A 547 -17.56 34.33 11.10
N ASP A 548 -16.39 34.83 10.67
CA ASP A 548 -16.21 36.23 10.30
C ASP A 548 -16.81 36.52 8.91
N TRP A 549 -18.13 36.74 8.91
CA TRP A 549 -18.91 37.03 7.71
C TRP A 549 -18.48 38.31 6.97
N SER A 550 -17.72 39.21 7.60
CA SER A 550 -17.16 40.38 6.90
C SER A 550 -16.06 39.97 5.92
N LYS A 551 -15.22 39.00 6.32
CA LYS A 551 -14.20 38.41 5.43
C LYS A 551 -14.83 37.54 4.35
N VAL A 552 -15.86 36.76 4.69
CA VAL A 552 -16.63 36.00 3.69
C VAL A 552 -17.23 36.96 2.64
N ALA A 553 -17.85 38.06 3.07
CA ALA A 553 -18.35 39.09 2.16
C ALA A 553 -17.25 39.74 1.32
N ALA A 554 -16.05 39.95 1.89
CA ALA A 554 -14.91 40.48 1.14
C ALA A 554 -14.47 39.53 0.02
N VAL A 555 -14.37 38.23 0.29
CA VAL A 555 -14.05 37.21 -0.73
C VAL A 555 -15.12 37.20 -1.83
N LEU A 556 -16.40 37.21 -1.46
CA LEU A 556 -17.52 37.19 -2.41
C LEU A 556 -17.69 38.52 -3.19
N GLY A 557 -17.01 39.59 -2.80
CA GLY A 557 -17.14 40.91 -3.42
C GLY A 557 -18.39 41.68 -3.00
N ASP A 558 -18.99 41.32 -1.87
CA ASP A 558 -20.17 41.96 -1.30
C ASP A 558 -19.84 42.99 -0.21
N LEU A 559 -18.59 43.06 0.23
CA LEU A 559 -18.19 44.01 1.27
C LEU A 559 -18.10 45.44 0.72
N THR A 560 -18.89 46.35 1.29
CA THR A 560 -18.84 47.79 0.99
C THR A 560 -18.10 48.58 2.08
N PRO A 561 -17.42 49.70 1.76
CA PRO A 561 -16.75 50.55 2.75
C PRO A 561 -17.71 51.22 3.77
N GLN A 562 -19.01 51.26 3.46
CA GLN A 562 -20.01 51.96 4.26
C GLN A 562 -20.55 51.10 5.40
N GLU A 563 -20.71 51.71 6.59
CA GLU A 563 -21.45 51.12 7.70
C GLU A 563 -22.95 51.19 7.44
N GLY A 564 -23.66 50.05 7.45
CA GLY A 564 -25.09 50.03 7.15
C GLY A 564 -25.62 48.66 6.71
N ASP A 565 -26.82 48.61 6.16
CA ASP A 565 -27.33 47.39 5.54
C ASP A 565 -26.64 47.15 4.19
N ILE A 566 -26.46 45.87 3.82
CA ILE A 566 -25.95 45.45 2.50
C ILE A 566 -26.95 44.49 1.90
N ASP A 567 -27.35 44.72 0.65
CA ASP A 567 -28.03 43.73 -0.20
C ASP A 567 -27.08 43.32 -1.31
N GLY A 568 -26.17 42.41 -0.97
CA GLY A 568 -25.10 41.95 -1.84
C GLY A 568 -25.59 40.98 -2.91
N ALA A 569 -24.67 40.54 -3.74
CA ALA A 569 -24.93 39.53 -4.75
C ALA A 569 -25.16 38.13 -4.14
N PHE A 570 -24.51 37.84 -3.02
CA PHE A 570 -24.54 36.55 -2.32
C PHE A 570 -25.07 36.67 -0.88
N LEU A 571 -24.71 37.75 -0.19
CA LEU A 571 -24.98 37.97 1.23
C LEU A 571 -25.83 39.22 1.48
N VAL A 572 -26.72 39.12 2.47
CA VAL A 572 -27.51 40.23 2.99
C VAL A 572 -27.04 40.55 4.41
N ARG A 573 -26.63 41.79 4.65
CA ARG A 573 -26.27 42.33 5.97
C ARG A 573 -27.39 43.23 6.48
N ARG A 574 -27.87 43.00 7.71
CA ARG A 574 -28.84 43.87 8.39
C ARG A 574 -28.30 44.32 9.74
N ARG A 575 -28.33 45.62 10.03
CA ARG A 575 -27.95 46.16 11.34
C ARG A 575 -28.95 45.68 12.40
N LEU A 576 -28.44 45.20 13.52
CA LEU A 576 -29.25 44.77 14.66
C LEU A 576 -29.49 45.94 15.61
N THR A 577 -30.72 46.06 16.09
CA THR A 577 -31.06 46.95 17.20
C THR A 577 -30.51 46.34 18.50
N ALA A 578 -29.80 47.15 19.29
CA ALA A 578 -29.31 46.72 20.61
C ALA A 578 -30.49 46.37 21.53
N PRO A 579 -30.43 45.25 22.30
CA PRO A 579 -31.44 44.96 23.30
C PRO A 579 -31.55 46.06 24.35
N ALA A 580 -32.73 46.21 24.96
CA ALA A 580 -32.96 47.17 26.04
C ALA A 580 -31.94 46.95 27.19
N GLY A 581 -31.28 48.04 27.63
CA GLY A 581 -30.24 48.01 28.66
C GLY A 581 -28.81 47.81 28.14
N LEU A 582 -28.62 47.54 26.85
CA LEU A 582 -27.30 47.44 26.19
C LEU A 582 -27.02 48.58 25.21
N ALA A 583 -27.91 49.58 25.13
CA ALA A 583 -27.71 50.75 24.28
C ALA A 583 -26.82 51.78 25.01
N GLY A 584 -25.52 51.75 24.73
CA GLY A 584 -24.56 52.79 25.12
C GLY A 584 -23.74 53.24 23.92
N ASP A 585 -23.26 54.49 23.94
CA ASP A 585 -22.53 55.14 22.83
C ASP A 585 -21.21 54.43 22.46
N GLU A 586 -20.73 53.49 23.28
CA GLU A 586 -19.47 52.75 23.06
C GLU A 586 -19.64 51.34 22.44
N MET A 587 -20.86 50.86 22.18
CA MET A 587 -21.03 49.54 21.56
C MET A 587 -20.90 49.60 20.03
N ALA A 588 -19.90 48.89 19.51
CA ALA A 588 -19.75 48.70 18.07
C ALA A 588 -21.03 48.09 17.45
N PRO A 589 -21.44 48.56 16.25
CA PRO A 589 -22.64 48.07 15.60
C PRO A 589 -22.53 46.56 15.33
N ARG A 590 -23.59 45.82 15.67
CA ARG A 590 -23.70 44.39 15.35
C ARG A 590 -24.58 44.18 14.13
N TYR A 591 -24.20 43.21 13.31
CA TYR A 591 -24.88 42.90 12.07
C TYR A 591 -25.32 41.45 12.05
N ARG A 592 -26.50 41.20 11.48
CA ARG A 592 -26.93 39.87 11.06
C ARG A 592 -26.56 39.69 9.60
N TRP A 593 -25.88 38.59 9.31
CA TRP A 593 -25.60 38.14 7.96
C TRP A 593 -26.51 36.98 7.60
N LYS A 594 -26.97 36.94 6.34
CA LYS A 594 -27.72 35.84 5.76
C LYS A 594 -27.29 35.63 4.32
N MET A 595 -27.28 34.38 3.86
CA MET A 595 -27.24 34.11 2.42
C MET A 595 -28.53 34.61 1.76
N LYS A 596 -28.40 35.15 0.55
CA LYS A 596 -29.52 35.61 -0.27
C LYS A 596 -30.36 34.42 -0.72
N GLU A 597 -31.68 34.49 -0.60
CA GLU A 597 -32.59 33.36 -0.93
C GLU A 597 -32.86 33.21 -2.43
N GLY A 598 -32.68 34.28 -3.22
CA GLY A 598 -32.82 34.25 -4.68
C GLY A 598 -31.54 33.89 -5.44
N ALA A 599 -31.60 34.02 -6.78
CA ALA A 599 -30.47 33.76 -7.67
C ALA A 599 -29.27 34.67 -7.36
N PHE A 600 -28.06 34.11 -7.46
CA PHE A 600 -26.84 34.87 -7.26
C PHE A 600 -26.46 35.69 -8.50
N SER A 601 -25.67 36.74 -8.27
CA SER A 601 -25.03 37.54 -9.32
C SER A 601 -23.51 37.37 -9.25
N TYR A 602 -22.88 37.05 -10.38
CA TYR A 602 -21.44 36.76 -10.43
C TYR A 602 -20.59 37.94 -10.94
N GLN A 603 -21.21 39.09 -11.22
CA GLN A 603 -20.53 40.27 -11.78
C GLN A 603 -19.33 40.71 -10.93
N ASN A 604 -19.46 40.67 -9.59
CA ASN A 604 -18.40 41.08 -8.65
C ASN A 604 -17.21 40.10 -8.60
N LEU A 605 -17.34 38.92 -9.22
CA LEU A 605 -16.33 37.86 -9.29
C LEU A 605 -15.80 37.64 -10.71
N GLN A 606 -16.20 38.48 -11.67
CA GLN A 606 -15.76 38.41 -13.07
C GLN A 606 -15.29 39.79 -13.58
N PRO A 607 -14.21 40.34 -12.99
CA PRO A 607 -13.66 41.63 -13.39
C PRO A 607 -13.06 41.65 -14.81
#